data_AF-A0A7X5KR80-F1
#
_entry.id   AF-A0A7X5KR80-F1
#
_cell.length_a   1.000
_cell.length_b   1.000
_cell.length_c   1.000
_cell.angle_alpha   90.00
_cell.angle_beta   90.00
_cell.angle_gamma   90.00
#
_symmetry.space_group_name_H-M   'P 1'
#
loop_
_entity.id
_entity.type
_entity.pdbx_description
1 polymer ?
#
loop_
_entity_poly.entity_id
_entity_poly.type
_entity_poly.pdbx_seq_one_letter_code
_entity_poly.pdbx_strand_id
1 'polypeptide(L)'
;MELKLIEHNEACENNVKYQSDCYTIGNYKIIKDTTIYENGKTFEQFDINKNCEKRFIPTICFYQNFVDGEEKEFKIQTTSYGSLSPAEIQEVIDGYQETLEVVNILTDKFIK
;
A
#
# COMPACT_ATOMS: atom_id res chain seq x y z
N MET A 1 -4.12 -2.56 14.63
CA MET A 1 -4.93 -2.44 13.40
C MET A 1 -5.00 -3.78 12.68
N GLU A 2 -5.98 -4.03 11.81
CA GLU A 2 -6.12 -5.31 11.09
C GLU A 2 -6.29 -5.07 9.58
N LEU A 3 -5.58 -5.86 8.75
CA LEU A 3 -5.73 -5.89 7.30
C LEU A 3 -6.89 -6.82 6.92
N LYS A 4 -7.92 -6.28 6.28
CA LYS A 4 -9.13 -7.05 5.90
C LYS A 4 -9.26 -7.13 4.39
N LEU A 5 -9.36 -8.34 3.86
CA LEU A 5 -9.72 -8.58 2.46
C LEU A 5 -11.21 -8.27 2.27
N ILE A 6 -11.53 -7.44 1.28
CA ILE A 6 -12.89 -7.01 0.96
C ILE A 6 -13.37 -7.64 -0.35
N GLU A 7 -12.47 -7.77 -1.32
CA GLU A 7 -12.81 -8.28 -2.64
C GLU A 7 -11.61 -9.03 -3.23
N HIS A 8 -11.89 -10.08 -3.99
CA HIS A 8 -10.91 -10.87 -4.71
C HIS A 8 -11.48 -11.20 -6.09
N ASN A 9 -10.73 -10.88 -7.13
CA ASN A 9 -11.08 -11.15 -8.52
C ASN A 9 -9.96 -11.90 -9.22
N GLU A 10 -10.31 -12.86 -10.07
CA GLU A 10 -9.35 -13.57 -10.91
C GLU A 10 -9.81 -13.60 -12.36
N ALA A 11 -8.85 -13.51 -13.28
CA ALA A 11 -9.05 -13.70 -14.70
C ALA A 11 -7.88 -14.50 -15.30
N CYS A 12 -8.13 -15.14 -16.45
CA CYS A 12 -7.10 -15.83 -17.21
C CYS A 12 -7.28 -15.46 -18.69
N GLU A 13 -6.21 -14.94 -19.30
CA GLU A 13 -6.19 -14.58 -20.72
C GLU A 13 -4.85 -15.01 -21.31
N ASN A 14 -4.87 -15.74 -22.43
CA ASN A 14 -3.65 -16.22 -23.12
C ASN A 14 -2.64 -16.91 -22.19
N ASN A 15 -3.13 -17.79 -21.30
CA ASN A 15 -2.35 -18.50 -20.26
C ASN A 15 -1.66 -17.61 -19.21
N VAL A 16 -1.94 -16.31 -19.20
CA VAL A 16 -1.55 -15.39 -18.13
C VAL A 16 -2.70 -15.29 -17.14
N LYS A 17 -2.43 -15.49 -15.85
CA LYS A 17 -3.43 -15.29 -14.80
C LYS A 17 -3.28 -13.91 -14.18
N TYR A 18 -4.39 -13.26 -13.93
CA TYR A 18 -4.48 -11.98 -13.26
C TYR A 18 -5.30 -12.16 -11.99
N GLN A 19 -4.77 -11.70 -10.86
CA GLN A 19 -5.46 -11.67 -9.57
C GLN A 19 -5.49 -10.23 -9.07
N SER A 20 -6.63 -9.78 -8.57
CA SER A 20 -6.78 -8.47 -7.93
C SER A 20 -7.41 -8.65 -6.57
N ASP A 21 -6.66 -8.32 -5.53
CA ASP A 21 -7.12 -8.33 -4.15
C ASP A 21 -7.33 -6.90 -3.65
N CYS A 22 -8.51 -6.61 -3.12
CA CYS A 22 -8.80 -5.35 -2.46
C CYS A 22 -8.85 -5.52 -0.95
N TYR A 23 -8.03 -4.77 -0.22
CA TYR A 23 -7.99 -4.74 1.23
C TYR A 23 -8.37 -3.38 1.80
N THR A 24 -8.79 -3.37 3.06
CA THR A 24 -8.89 -2.17 3.89
C THR A 24 -8.09 -2.32 5.17
N ILE A 25 -7.44 -1.24 5.58
CA ILE A 25 -6.66 -1.17 6.82
C ILE A 25 -6.58 0.29 7.29
N GLY A 26 -7.07 0.58 8.49
CA GLY A 26 -7.13 1.96 8.99
C GLY A 26 -7.86 2.88 8.00
N ASN A 27 -7.25 4.01 7.69
CA ASN A 27 -7.72 4.97 6.69
C ASN A 27 -7.24 4.66 5.26
N TYR A 28 -6.84 3.43 4.95
CA TYR A 28 -6.34 3.04 3.64
C TYR A 28 -7.17 1.93 2.99
N LYS A 29 -7.32 2.05 1.68
CA LYS A 29 -7.74 0.99 0.75
C LYS A 29 -6.53 0.58 -0.09
N ILE A 30 -6.26 -0.70 -0.16
CA ILE A 30 -5.11 -1.28 -0.86
C ILE A 30 -5.64 -2.17 -1.97
N ILE A 31 -5.21 -1.95 -3.20
CA ILE A 31 -5.47 -2.84 -4.33
C ILE A 31 -4.14 -3.48 -4.68
N LYS A 32 -4.06 -4.80 -4.60
CA LYS A 32 -2.92 -5.60 -5.01
C LYS A 32 -3.27 -6.33 -6.29
N ASP A 33 -2.62 -5.98 -7.38
CA ASP A 33 -2.72 -6.69 -8.63
C ASP A 33 -1.52 -7.61 -8.80
N THR A 34 -1.77 -8.89 -9.12
CA THR A 34 -0.76 -9.91 -9.34
C THR A 34 -0.94 -10.52 -10.73
N THR A 35 0.08 -10.39 -11.57
CA THR A 35 0.16 -11.07 -12.87
C THR A 35 1.04 -12.30 -12.73
N ILE A 36 0.52 -13.47 -13.06
CA ILE A 36 1.23 -14.75 -13.02
C ILE A 36 1.47 -15.22 -14.47
N TYR A 37 2.73 -15.24 -14.88
CA TYR A 37 3.14 -15.66 -16.23
C TYR A 37 3.24 -17.19 -16.33
N GLU A 38 3.23 -17.72 -17.55
CA GLU A 38 3.33 -19.17 -17.82
C GLU A 38 4.57 -19.83 -17.16
N ASN A 39 5.67 -19.08 -17.05
CA ASN A 39 6.91 -19.54 -16.43
C ASN A 39 6.88 -19.50 -14.88
N GLY A 40 5.74 -19.20 -14.28
CA GLY A 40 5.55 -19.10 -12.84
C GLY A 40 6.06 -17.80 -12.20
N LYS A 41 6.67 -16.89 -12.99
CA LYS A 41 7.05 -15.57 -12.47
C LYS A 41 5.80 -14.76 -12.15
N THR A 42 5.89 -13.96 -11.10
CA THR A 42 4.82 -13.05 -10.67
C THR A 42 5.28 -11.61 -10.76
N PHE A 43 4.42 -10.73 -11.26
CA PHE A 43 4.58 -9.28 -11.15
C PHE A 43 3.48 -8.74 -10.25
N GLU A 44 3.86 -7.91 -9.28
CA GLU A 44 2.93 -7.37 -8.30
C GLU A 44 2.91 -5.85 -8.38
N GLN A 45 1.72 -5.28 -8.32
CA GLN A 45 1.51 -3.84 -8.26
C GLN A 45 0.57 -3.53 -7.10
N PHE A 46 0.82 -2.41 -6.43
CA PHE A 46 -0.04 -1.91 -5.36
C PHE A 46 -0.53 -0.51 -5.70
N ASP A 47 -1.84 -0.32 -5.65
CA ASP A 47 -2.47 1.00 -5.57
C ASP A 47 -2.98 1.23 -4.14
N ILE A 48 -2.52 2.31 -3.51
CA ILE A 48 -2.77 2.59 -2.09
C ILE A 48 -3.48 3.93 -1.98
N ASN A 49 -4.78 3.86 -1.70
CA ASN A 49 -5.65 5.00 -1.61
C ASN A 49 -5.92 5.33 -0.14
N LYS A 50 -5.57 6.54 0.30
CA LYS A 50 -5.87 7.04 1.64
C LYS A 50 -7.24 7.73 1.68
N ASN A 51 -7.86 7.76 2.85
CA ASN A 51 -9.07 8.55 3.09
C ASN A 51 -8.78 10.05 2.89
N CYS A 52 -9.40 10.64 1.87
CA CYS A 52 -9.19 12.04 1.51
C CYS A 52 -9.77 13.04 2.52
N GLU A 53 -10.69 12.61 3.39
CA GLU A 53 -11.23 13.44 4.46
C GLU A 53 -10.20 13.68 5.57
N LYS A 54 -9.16 12.84 5.64
CA LYS A 54 -8.09 12.94 6.63
C LYS A 54 -6.87 13.67 6.05
N ARG A 55 -6.85 14.98 6.24
CA ARG A 55 -5.85 15.92 5.69
C ARG A 55 -4.40 15.50 5.94
N PHE A 56 -4.09 15.06 7.16
CA PHE A 56 -2.70 14.87 7.60
C PHE A 56 -2.19 13.44 7.51
N ILE A 57 -2.95 12.54 6.88
CA ILE A 57 -2.52 11.16 6.65
C ILE A 57 -1.57 11.12 5.44
N PRO A 58 -0.32 10.64 5.60
CA PRO A 58 0.62 10.48 4.50
C PRO A 58 0.17 9.50 3.41
N THR A 59 0.74 9.66 2.22
CA THR A 59 0.60 8.68 1.13
C THR A 59 1.61 7.55 1.33
N ILE A 60 1.23 6.32 0.98
CA ILE A 60 2.14 5.16 0.94
C ILE A 60 2.37 4.82 -0.52
N CYS A 61 3.62 4.57 -0.89
CA CYS A 61 4.03 4.16 -2.23
C CYS A 61 4.67 2.77 -2.18
N PHE A 62 4.47 1.97 -3.23
CA PHE A 62 5.17 0.70 -3.40
C PHE A 62 6.29 0.85 -4.44
N TYR A 63 7.47 0.32 -4.12
CA TYR A 63 8.63 0.32 -4.99
C TYR A 63 9.10 -1.11 -5.23
N GLN A 64 9.41 -1.44 -6.48
CA GLN A 64 10.00 -2.70 -6.89
C GLN A 64 11.22 -2.44 -7.80
N ASN A 65 12.42 -2.87 -7.38
CA ASN A 65 13.64 -2.78 -8.19
C ASN A 65 13.84 -4.09 -8.98
N PHE A 66 13.91 -3.96 -10.31
CA PHE A 66 14.08 -5.09 -11.23
C PHE A 66 15.53 -5.37 -11.62
N VAL A 67 16.48 -4.51 -11.25
CA VAL A 67 17.87 -4.59 -11.70
C VAL A 67 18.72 -5.46 -10.77
N ASP A 68 18.48 -5.42 -9.45
CA ASP A 68 19.42 -5.95 -8.45
C ASP A 68 18.91 -7.16 -7.62
N GLY A 69 17.85 -7.83 -8.08
CA GLY A 69 17.35 -9.06 -7.41
C GLY A 69 16.06 -8.89 -6.59
N GLU A 70 15.06 -8.19 -7.15
CA GLU A 70 13.68 -8.09 -6.64
C GLU A 70 13.53 -7.48 -5.23
N GLU A 71 14.18 -6.34 -4.98
CA GLU A 71 13.87 -5.56 -3.77
C GLU A 71 12.47 -4.95 -3.89
N LYS A 72 11.61 -5.22 -2.90
CA LYS A 72 10.27 -4.66 -2.74
C LYS A 72 10.20 -3.87 -1.44
N GLU A 73 9.63 -2.67 -1.48
CA GLU A 73 9.52 -1.82 -0.30
C GLU A 73 8.26 -0.95 -0.35
N PHE A 74 7.59 -0.80 0.81
CA PHE A 74 6.59 0.24 1.01
C PHE A 74 7.24 1.48 1.64
N LYS A 75 7.03 2.65 1.02
CA LYS A 75 7.58 3.94 1.47
C LYS A 75 6.49 4.90 1.87
N ILE A 76 6.74 5.70 2.90
CA ILE A 76 5.86 6.79 3.31
C ILE A 76 6.31 8.07 2.60
N GLN A 77 5.44 8.63 1.76
CA GLN A 77 5.69 9.92 1.13
C GLN A 77 5.33 11.05 2.10
N THR A 78 6.35 11.82 2.48
CA THR A 78 6.18 12.95 3.39
C THR A 78 5.57 14.16 2.67
N THR A 79 4.84 14.98 3.41
CA THR A 79 4.24 16.23 2.91
C THR A 79 4.71 17.41 3.75
N SER A 80 5.05 18.52 3.09
CA SER A 80 5.33 19.80 3.75
C SER A 80 4.02 20.58 3.91
N TYR A 81 3.63 20.87 5.15
CA TYR A 81 2.35 21.51 5.47
C TYR A 81 2.45 23.01 5.76
N GLY A 82 3.65 23.58 5.79
CA GLY A 82 3.87 24.99 6.15
C GLY A 82 3.62 25.27 7.64
N SER A 83 2.96 26.37 7.94
CA SER A 83 2.62 26.75 9.32
C SER A 83 1.43 25.97 9.84
N LEU A 84 1.58 25.34 10.99
CA LEU A 84 0.55 24.55 11.67
C LEU A 84 0.31 25.08 13.07
N SER A 85 -0.94 25.03 13.52
CA SER A 85 -1.27 25.17 14.94
C SER A 85 -0.78 23.95 15.74
N PRO A 86 -0.61 24.06 17.07
CA PRO A 86 -0.26 22.90 17.91
C PRO A 86 -1.23 21.72 17.77
N ALA A 87 -2.53 21.99 17.57
CA ALA A 87 -3.54 20.94 17.36
C ALA A 87 -3.32 20.20 16.03
N GLU A 88 -3.06 20.93 14.95
CA GLU A 88 -2.75 20.32 13.65
C GLU A 88 -1.44 19.53 13.68
N ILE A 89 -0.45 19.96 14.48
CA ILE A 89 0.79 19.18 14.68
C ILE A 89 0.46 17.82 15.31
N GLN A 90 -0.45 17.78 16.29
CA GLN A 90 -0.87 16.51 16.87
C GLN A 90 -1.54 15.61 15.83
N GLU A 91 -2.42 16.17 14.99
CA GLU A 91 -3.06 15.40 13.90
C GLU A 91 -2.05 14.86 12.88
N VAL A 92 -0.96 15.60 12.61
CA VAL A 92 0.15 15.12 11.78
C VAL A 92 0.84 13.94 12.45
N ILE A 93 1.18 14.05 13.74
CA ILE A 93 1.83 12.96 14.48
C ILE A 93 0.96 11.69 14.46
N ASP A 94 -0.34 11.84 14.76
CA ASP A 94 -1.29 10.72 14.76
C ASP A 94 -1.39 10.08 13.37
N GLY A 95 -1.45 10.91 12.31
CA GLY A 95 -1.46 10.45 10.93
C GLY A 95 -0.22 9.62 10.56
N TYR A 96 0.99 10.08 10.92
CA TYR A 96 2.22 9.33 10.68
C TYR A 96 2.32 8.05 11.52
N GLN A 97 1.84 8.07 12.76
CA GLN A 97 1.81 6.87 13.61
C GLN A 97 0.93 5.78 12.99
N GLU A 98 -0.26 6.16 12.52
CA GLU A 98 -1.14 5.25 11.80
C GLU A 98 -0.46 4.69 10.54
N THR A 99 0.11 5.56 9.69
CA THR A 99 0.78 5.11 8.46
C THR A 99 1.94 4.17 8.73
N LEU A 100 2.72 4.40 9.78
CA LEU A 100 3.81 3.51 10.18
C LEU A 100 3.28 2.11 10.54
N GLU A 101 2.19 2.03 11.29
CA GLU A 101 1.56 0.75 11.61
C GLU A 101 1.05 0.03 10.35
N VAL A 102 0.41 0.77 9.44
CA VAL A 102 -0.05 0.23 8.14
C VAL A 102 1.11 -0.31 7.32
N VAL A 103 2.19 0.46 7.14
CA VAL A 103 3.37 0.03 6.38
C VAL A 103 4.01 -1.22 6.97
N ASN A 104 4.09 -1.32 8.30
CA ASN A 104 4.61 -2.53 8.96
C ASN A 104 3.73 -3.75 8.62
N ILE A 105 2.41 -3.61 8.71
CA ILE A 105 1.48 -4.71 8.41
C ILE A 105 1.56 -5.12 6.93
N LEU A 106 1.62 -4.16 6.00
CA LEU A 106 1.77 -4.46 4.57
C LEU A 106 3.11 -5.14 4.27
N THR A 107 4.20 -4.67 4.91
CA THR A 107 5.55 -5.25 4.75
C THR A 107 5.59 -6.69 5.26
N ASP A 108 5.05 -6.94 6.45
CA ASP A 108 4.99 -8.27 7.04
C ASP A 108 4.10 -9.24 6.24
N LYS A 109 3.08 -8.72 5.55
CA LYS A 109 2.14 -9.54 4.78
C LYS A 109 2.58 -9.85 3.36
N PHE A 110 3.25 -8.90 2.70
CA PHE A 110 3.46 -8.96 1.24
C PHE A 110 4.93 -8.94 0.80
N ILE A 111 5.87 -8.60 1.69
CA ILE A 111 7.30 -8.51 1.35
C ILE A 111 8.11 -9.60 2.05
N LYS A 112 7.90 -9.79 3.35
CA LYS A 112 8.64 -10.77 4.16
C LYS A 112 8.24 -12.23 3.90
#